data_AF-A0A7Y4MPK0-F1
#
_entry.id   AF-A0A7Y4MPK0-F1
#
_cell.length_a   1.000
_cell.length_b   1.000
_cell.length_c   1.000
_cell.angle_alpha   90.00
_cell.angle_beta   90.00
_cell.angle_gamma   90.00
#
_symmetry.space_group_name_H-M   'P 1'
#
loop_
_entity.id
_entity.type
_entity.pdbx_description
1 polymer ?
#
loop_
_entity_poly.entity_id
_entity_poly.type
_entity_poly.pdbx_seq_one_letter_code
_entity_poly.pdbx_strand_id
1 'polypeptide(L)'
;MSLRDWLSRWSWGGAPVPAFYDESYRLPLTGIESSAGIEPRGVDFTTWYLLEARALRTQDVHHPQPVSLAELSRVHDAAYLESLGQPETLARIFATDPADVPVDALLSNLRRVCGGTLGAARLAVARKGPVVNMAGGFHHAGPARGGGFCAVNDIAVALAALHADGFDGQAVVLDLDAHPPDGTAECLAGQKRAWMGSLSGSDWGALSPEVDETRVPEDTDDRTYLALLDGLLERMPRPDVAFVIAGSDVLAGDRFGRVGLSLDGARRRDRALARALRGIPSVWLPGGGYHRDAWKVFAGTVLVLAGQGRRRIRARYDPLSARYRRIARSLTREGATPLDEPITQEDLEGALGLSGGQRQPRILGYYTAQALEYAFFRYGILSYVERLGYSRLRVEVGSVGEGDRMEVHGWVAGQEHQLVDCVVERRVLAGEPFLFVNWLSLRHPRARFREGRSRLPGQDVPGLGLAREATEMLLVMARRLTLAGVAFRPMWFHLAALARSRFRFLDPARQGRFEALLRDLRQLPLLEVSQSVVDGHVLLNGQPYAWEASDMVSRLEPEAGDVEAIARERERCRFTWEPTRLATGA
;
A
#
# COMPACT_ATOMS: atom_id res chain seq x y z
N MET A 1 42.79 21.44 2.54
CA MET A 1 41.41 21.04 2.91
C MET A 1 40.51 22.24 2.64
N SER A 2 39.52 22.12 1.75
CA SER A 2 38.76 23.29 1.29
C SER A 2 37.73 23.76 2.33
N LEU A 3 37.42 25.06 2.37
CA LEU A 3 36.36 25.62 3.23
C LEU A 3 34.99 24.95 2.96
N ARG A 4 34.80 24.41 1.74
CA ARG A 4 33.63 23.63 1.31
C ARG A 4 33.53 22.26 2.00
N ASP A 5 34.65 21.57 2.17
CA ASP A 5 34.70 20.28 2.89
C ASP A 5 34.53 20.44 4.40
N TRP A 6 34.91 21.60 4.93
CA TRP A 6 34.69 21.93 6.34
C TRP A 6 33.23 22.34 6.60
N LEU A 7 32.62 23.12 5.70
CA LEU A 7 31.19 23.49 5.78
C LEU A 7 30.25 22.29 5.54
N SER A 8 30.59 21.36 4.64
CA SER A 8 29.79 20.14 4.40
C SER A 8 29.80 19.18 5.61
N ARG A 9 30.84 19.23 6.45
CA ARG A 9 30.96 18.45 7.69
C ARG A 9 30.12 19.00 8.84
N TRP A 10 29.72 20.28 8.80
CA TRP A 10 28.96 20.96 9.87
C TRP A 10 27.52 21.31 9.50
N SER A 11 27.12 21.16 8.23
CA SER A 11 25.72 21.26 7.84
C SER A 11 25.06 19.89 7.80
N TRP A 12 24.00 19.69 8.60
CA TRP A 12 22.86 18.85 8.20
C TRP A 12 22.14 19.53 7.01
N GLY A 13 22.89 19.87 5.96
CA GLY A 13 22.42 20.46 4.72
C GLY A 13 21.92 19.33 3.85
N GLY A 14 20.60 19.17 3.80
CA GLY A 14 19.90 18.04 3.18
C GLY A 14 20.34 17.70 1.76
N ALA A 15 21.34 16.83 1.65
CA ALA A 15 21.66 16.14 0.41
C ALA A 15 20.67 14.98 0.27
N PRO A 16 19.93 14.90 -0.85
CA PRO A 16 19.00 13.81 -1.10
C PRO A 16 19.75 12.47 -1.11
N VAL A 17 19.11 11.45 -0.55
CA VAL A 17 19.68 10.10 -0.42
C VAL A 17 19.31 9.31 -1.67
N PRO A 18 20.27 8.71 -2.38
CA PRO A 18 19.90 7.92 -3.55
C PRO A 18 19.17 6.65 -3.17
N ALA A 19 18.19 6.31 -3.99
CA ALA A 19 17.24 5.26 -3.68
C ALA A 19 16.98 4.39 -4.91
N PHE A 20 16.82 3.09 -4.69
CA PHE A 20 16.32 2.16 -5.69
C PHE A 20 14.81 2.01 -5.55
N TYR A 21 14.08 2.23 -6.63
CA TYR A 21 12.63 2.12 -6.68
C TYR A 21 12.18 1.81 -8.09
N ASP A 22 11.13 1.00 -8.18
CA ASP A 22 10.37 0.80 -9.41
C ASP A 22 8.89 0.67 -9.07
N GLU A 23 7.99 1.11 -9.96
CA GLU A 23 6.55 0.91 -9.75
C GLU A 23 6.16 -0.57 -9.71
N SER A 24 7.00 -1.45 -10.27
CA SER A 24 6.81 -2.90 -10.16
C SER A 24 7.15 -3.46 -8.76
N TYR A 25 7.61 -2.65 -7.79
CA TYR A 25 7.79 -3.08 -6.40
C TYR A 25 6.47 -3.35 -5.69
N ARG A 26 5.34 -2.79 -6.19
CA ARG A 26 4.01 -3.11 -5.68
C ARG A 26 3.75 -4.61 -5.83
N LEU A 27 3.52 -5.28 -4.69
CA LEU A 27 3.24 -6.71 -4.64
C LEU A 27 2.01 -7.03 -5.51
N PRO A 28 2.12 -7.98 -6.46
CA PRO A 28 1.03 -8.34 -7.36
C PRO A 28 0.01 -9.29 -6.70
N LEU A 29 -0.38 -9.03 -5.44
CA LEU A 29 -1.29 -9.88 -4.66
C LEU A 29 -2.50 -9.07 -4.19
N THR A 30 -3.67 -9.30 -4.79
CA THR A 30 -4.87 -8.45 -4.58
C THR A 30 -5.54 -8.62 -3.22
N GLY A 31 -5.32 -9.74 -2.54
CA GLY A 31 -5.93 -10.07 -1.24
C GLY A 31 -5.05 -9.80 -0.02
N ILE A 32 -3.78 -9.43 -0.21
CA ILE A 32 -2.78 -9.41 0.87
C ILE A 32 -3.03 -8.28 1.90
N GLU A 33 -3.67 -7.18 1.47
CA GLU A 33 -4.10 -6.11 2.38
C GLU A 33 -5.15 -6.62 3.36
N SER A 34 -6.17 -7.33 2.86
CA SER A 34 -7.22 -7.90 3.70
C SER A 34 -6.75 -9.06 4.56
N SER A 35 -5.90 -9.96 4.04
CA SER A 35 -5.48 -11.16 4.76
C SER A 35 -4.38 -10.87 5.78
N ALA A 36 -3.36 -10.11 5.39
CA ALA A 36 -2.14 -9.88 6.17
C ALA A 36 -1.96 -8.44 6.65
N GLY A 37 -2.82 -7.48 6.27
CA GLY A 37 -2.65 -6.07 6.63
C GLY A 37 -1.54 -5.36 5.83
N ILE A 38 -0.97 -6.03 4.83
CA ILE A 38 0.09 -5.47 3.99
C ILE A 38 -0.53 -4.51 2.98
N GLU A 39 -0.23 -3.22 3.12
CA GLU A 39 -0.60 -2.20 2.13
C GLU A 39 0.30 -2.36 0.88
N PRO A 40 -0.20 -2.91 -0.26
CA PRO A 40 0.66 -3.23 -1.41
C PRO A 40 1.25 -1.98 -2.06
N ARG A 41 0.65 -0.80 -1.78
CA ARG A 41 1.12 0.52 -2.23
C ARG A 41 2.05 1.18 -1.21
N GLY A 42 2.44 0.52 -0.12
CA GLY A 42 3.25 1.11 0.94
C GLY A 42 4.56 1.71 0.43
N VAL A 43 5.21 0.99 -0.49
CA VAL A 43 6.43 1.44 -1.19
C VAL A 43 6.14 2.74 -1.99
N ASP A 44 5.08 2.73 -2.79
CA ASP A 44 4.65 3.86 -3.60
C ASP A 44 4.36 5.09 -2.74
N PHE A 45 3.58 4.91 -1.67
CA PHE A 45 3.22 5.95 -0.71
C PHE A 45 4.45 6.62 -0.08
N THR A 46 5.43 5.80 0.32
CA THR A 46 6.70 6.26 0.86
C THR A 46 7.46 7.08 -0.18
N THR A 47 7.64 6.55 -1.39
CA THR A 47 8.37 7.24 -2.48
C THR A 47 7.71 8.57 -2.86
N TRP A 48 6.39 8.59 -3.04
CA TRP A 48 5.67 9.80 -3.47
C TRP A 48 5.76 10.90 -2.43
N TYR A 49 5.65 10.54 -1.14
CA TYR A 49 5.83 11.48 -0.04
C TYR A 49 7.25 12.05 -0.03
N LEU A 50 8.27 11.20 -0.19
CA LEU A 50 9.67 11.62 -0.11
C LEU A 50 10.09 12.52 -1.28
N LEU A 51 9.57 12.28 -2.49
CA LEU A 51 9.74 13.17 -3.64
C LEU A 51 9.08 14.53 -3.39
N GLU A 52 7.85 14.55 -2.83
CA GLU A 52 7.19 15.79 -2.43
C GLU A 52 7.95 16.54 -1.33
N ALA A 53 8.49 15.80 -0.37
CA ALA A 53 9.29 16.33 0.71
C ALA A 53 10.68 16.80 0.27
N ARG A 54 11.08 16.52 -0.99
CA ARG A 54 12.43 16.74 -1.54
C ARG A 54 13.53 16.04 -0.72
N ALA A 55 13.16 14.95 -0.06
CA ALA A 55 14.12 14.05 0.60
C ALA A 55 14.75 13.09 -0.41
N LEU A 56 13.98 12.75 -1.46
CA LEU A 56 14.46 12.17 -2.71
C LEU A 56 14.34 13.22 -3.82
N ARG A 57 15.20 13.15 -4.82
CA ARG A 57 14.99 13.82 -6.11
C ARG A 57 14.85 12.76 -7.20
N THR A 58 14.07 13.07 -8.23
CA THR A 58 13.83 12.13 -9.33
C THR A 58 15.12 11.61 -9.96
N GLN A 59 16.16 12.45 -10.09
CA GLN A 59 17.46 12.04 -10.65
C GLN A 59 18.29 11.13 -9.73
N ASP A 60 17.95 11.03 -8.45
CA ASP A 60 18.61 10.14 -7.48
C ASP A 60 17.83 8.84 -7.26
N VAL A 61 16.71 8.67 -7.98
CA VAL A 61 15.95 7.42 -8.00
C VAL A 61 16.49 6.56 -9.12
N HIS A 62 17.09 5.43 -8.75
CA HIS A 62 17.66 4.45 -9.65
C HIS A 62 16.65 3.33 -9.93
N HIS A 63 16.50 2.96 -11.19
CA HIS A 63 15.71 1.79 -11.57
C HIS A 63 16.51 0.51 -11.32
N PRO A 64 16.02 -0.40 -10.46
CA PRO A 64 16.67 -1.67 -10.16
C PRO A 64 16.68 -2.61 -11.36
N GLN A 65 17.82 -3.26 -11.60
CA GLN A 65 17.92 -4.39 -12.51
C GLN A 65 17.59 -5.68 -11.75
N PRO A 66 16.79 -6.60 -12.29
CA PRO A 66 16.50 -7.85 -11.60
C PRO A 66 17.74 -8.72 -11.47
N VAL A 67 17.92 -9.36 -10.31
CA VAL A 67 19.00 -10.36 -10.14
C VAL A 67 18.79 -11.54 -11.09
N SER A 68 19.90 -12.08 -11.57
CA SER A 68 19.97 -13.33 -12.32
C SER A 68 19.72 -14.54 -11.40
N LEU A 69 19.34 -15.67 -11.98
CA LEU A 69 19.25 -16.91 -11.23
C LEU A 69 20.62 -17.31 -10.65
N ALA A 70 21.71 -17.05 -11.39
CA ALA A 70 23.07 -17.29 -10.90
C ALA A 70 23.44 -16.45 -9.67
N GLU A 71 22.89 -15.23 -9.52
CA GLU A 71 23.02 -14.43 -8.29
C GLU A 71 22.23 -15.03 -7.14
N LEU A 72 20.99 -15.44 -7.38
CA LEU A 72 20.20 -16.14 -6.36
C LEU A 72 20.85 -17.45 -5.90
N SER A 73 21.41 -18.23 -6.83
CA SER A 73 22.08 -19.52 -6.54
C SER A 73 23.38 -19.41 -5.76
N ARG A 74 23.88 -18.19 -5.48
CA ARG A 74 24.99 -18.00 -4.53
C ARG A 74 24.57 -18.23 -3.08
N VAL A 75 23.27 -18.19 -2.80
CA VAL A 75 22.70 -18.26 -1.45
C VAL A 75 21.63 -19.34 -1.35
N HIS A 76 20.77 -19.43 -2.36
CA HIS A 76 19.64 -20.35 -2.34
C HIS A 76 19.91 -21.62 -3.13
N ASP A 77 19.41 -22.73 -2.61
CA ASP A 77 19.53 -24.05 -3.23
C ASP A 77 18.80 -24.08 -4.58
N ALA A 78 19.39 -24.76 -5.56
CA ALA A 78 18.80 -24.88 -6.90
C ALA A 78 17.38 -25.46 -6.87
N ALA A 79 17.19 -26.55 -6.09
CA ALA A 79 15.88 -27.19 -5.93
C ALA A 79 14.84 -26.25 -5.29
N TYR A 80 15.27 -25.40 -4.35
CA TYR A 80 14.38 -24.41 -3.74
C TYR A 80 14.00 -23.32 -4.75
N LEU A 81 14.97 -22.79 -5.50
CA LEU A 81 14.70 -21.79 -6.55
C LEU A 81 13.76 -22.32 -7.64
N GLU A 82 13.90 -23.58 -8.04
CA GLU A 82 12.97 -24.25 -8.95
C GLU A 82 11.56 -24.34 -8.36
N SER A 83 11.45 -24.65 -7.05
CA SER A 83 10.15 -24.74 -6.37
C SER A 83 9.38 -23.42 -6.34
N LEU A 84 10.05 -22.26 -6.42
CA LEU A 84 9.42 -20.95 -6.49
C LEU A 84 8.66 -20.71 -7.81
N GLY A 85 8.92 -21.53 -8.84
CA GLY A 85 8.10 -21.57 -10.06
C GLY A 85 6.72 -22.19 -9.88
N GLN A 86 6.46 -22.81 -8.71
CA GLN A 86 5.16 -23.43 -8.41
C GLN A 86 4.28 -22.47 -7.59
N PRO A 87 3.01 -22.26 -7.99
CA PRO A 87 2.11 -21.37 -7.27
C PRO A 87 1.86 -21.83 -5.83
N GLU A 88 1.91 -23.13 -5.54
CA GLU A 88 1.73 -23.70 -4.20
C GLU A 88 2.83 -23.28 -3.22
N THR A 89 4.07 -23.22 -3.71
CA THR A 89 5.21 -22.78 -2.89
C THR A 89 5.07 -21.32 -2.51
N LEU A 90 4.81 -20.45 -3.50
CA LEU A 90 4.64 -19.02 -3.29
C LEU A 90 3.39 -18.73 -2.45
N ALA A 91 2.29 -19.44 -2.68
CA ALA A 91 1.07 -19.33 -1.89
C ALA A 91 1.32 -19.54 -0.40
N ARG A 92 2.07 -20.60 -0.05
CA ARG A 92 2.47 -20.88 1.32
C ARG A 92 3.34 -19.77 1.91
N ILE A 93 4.32 -19.26 1.17
CA ILE A 93 5.23 -18.19 1.63
C ILE A 93 4.46 -16.88 1.91
N PHE A 94 3.51 -16.55 1.04
CA PHE A 94 2.77 -15.28 1.11
C PHE A 94 1.43 -15.38 1.84
N ALA A 95 1.13 -16.53 2.45
CA ALA A 95 -0.15 -16.82 3.11
C ALA A 95 -1.36 -16.46 2.24
N THR A 96 -1.30 -16.87 0.97
CA THR A 96 -2.35 -16.71 -0.03
C THR A 96 -2.67 -18.07 -0.65
N ASP A 97 -3.66 -18.13 -1.53
CA ASP A 97 -4.04 -19.33 -2.26
C ASP A 97 -3.26 -19.44 -3.58
N PRO A 98 -2.87 -20.66 -4.00
CA PRO A 98 -2.18 -20.89 -5.27
C PRO A 98 -2.86 -20.26 -6.50
N ALA A 99 -4.19 -20.27 -6.57
CA ALA A 99 -4.94 -19.72 -7.70
C ALA A 99 -4.84 -18.19 -7.82
N ASP A 100 -4.48 -17.50 -6.73
CA ASP A 100 -4.33 -16.06 -6.67
C ASP A 100 -2.86 -15.61 -6.83
N VAL A 101 -1.93 -16.54 -7.06
CA VAL A 101 -0.50 -16.23 -7.24
C VAL A 101 -0.19 -16.02 -8.72
N PRO A 102 0.07 -14.78 -9.18
CA PRO A 102 0.64 -14.55 -10.50
C PRO A 102 2.15 -14.83 -10.44
N VAL A 103 2.53 -16.12 -10.56
CA VAL A 103 3.92 -16.61 -10.38
C VAL A 103 4.95 -15.74 -11.08
N ASP A 104 4.82 -15.51 -12.40
CA ASP A 104 5.79 -14.74 -13.17
C ASP A 104 5.94 -13.30 -12.69
N ALA A 105 4.81 -12.65 -12.37
CA ALA A 105 4.81 -11.27 -11.89
C ALA A 105 5.43 -11.17 -10.50
N LEU A 106 5.15 -12.14 -9.62
CA LEU A 106 5.69 -12.19 -8.27
C LEU A 106 7.20 -12.51 -8.27
N LEU A 107 7.66 -13.46 -9.08
CA LEU A 107 9.09 -13.76 -9.25
C LEU A 107 9.84 -12.58 -9.87
N SER A 108 9.25 -11.92 -10.85
CA SER A 108 9.82 -10.71 -11.45
C SER A 108 9.94 -9.58 -10.43
N ASN A 109 8.92 -9.39 -9.59
CA ASN A 109 8.95 -8.44 -8.47
C ASN A 109 10.08 -8.77 -7.49
N LEU A 110 10.14 -10.01 -6.98
CA LEU A 110 11.14 -10.46 -6.01
C LEU A 110 12.57 -10.29 -6.51
N ARG A 111 12.84 -10.69 -7.76
CA ARG A 111 14.15 -10.53 -8.39
C ARG A 111 14.52 -9.06 -8.56
N ARG A 112 13.55 -8.21 -8.89
CA ARG A 112 13.78 -6.77 -9.04
C ARG A 112 14.04 -6.09 -7.70
N VAL A 113 13.30 -6.44 -6.64
CA VAL A 113 13.55 -5.94 -5.29
C VAL A 113 14.94 -6.35 -4.80
N CYS A 114 15.29 -7.63 -4.95
CA CYS A 114 16.62 -8.15 -4.60
C CYS A 114 17.74 -7.45 -5.39
N GLY A 115 17.51 -7.19 -6.67
CA GLY A 115 18.44 -6.44 -7.51
C GLY A 115 18.58 -4.97 -7.13
N GLY A 116 17.53 -4.36 -6.57
CA GLY A 116 17.62 -3.06 -5.92
C GLY A 116 18.53 -3.07 -4.69
N THR A 117 18.50 -4.12 -3.87
CA THR A 117 19.38 -4.27 -2.70
C THR A 117 20.82 -4.47 -3.13
N LEU A 118 21.09 -5.29 -4.16
CA LEU A 118 22.42 -5.45 -4.75
C LEU A 118 22.93 -4.14 -5.38
N GLY A 119 22.10 -3.46 -6.16
CA GLY A 119 22.43 -2.16 -6.75
C GLY A 119 22.74 -1.11 -5.68
N ALA A 120 21.94 -1.09 -4.61
CA ALA A 120 22.15 -0.21 -3.47
C ALA A 120 23.47 -0.52 -2.75
N ALA A 121 23.81 -1.79 -2.57
CA ALA A 121 25.06 -2.22 -1.94
C ALA A 121 26.29 -1.79 -2.74
N ARG A 122 26.31 -2.05 -4.04
CA ARG A 122 27.38 -1.61 -4.96
C ARG A 122 27.53 -0.09 -4.94
N LEU A 123 26.41 0.64 -5.03
CA LEU A 123 26.43 2.10 -5.03
C LEU A 123 26.89 2.66 -3.67
N ALA A 124 26.46 2.07 -2.56
CA ALA A 124 26.84 2.48 -1.21
C ALA A 124 28.35 2.36 -0.99
N VAL A 125 28.94 1.23 -1.40
CA VAL A 125 30.40 1.00 -1.35
C VAL A 125 31.13 1.99 -2.23
N ALA A 126 30.72 2.14 -3.50
CA ALA A 126 31.38 3.04 -4.46
C ALA A 126 31.39 4.50 -4.00
N ARG A 127 30.27 4.98 -3.42
CA ARG A 127 30.12 6.38 -3.00
C ARG A 127 30.55 6.66 -1.55
N LYS A 128 30.77 5.61 -0.75
CA LYS A 128 31.00 5.68 0.70
C LYS A 128 29.92 6.42 1.48
N GLY A 129 28.66 5.97 1.35
CA GLY A 129 27.55 6.60 2.04
C GLY A 129 26.25 5.81 1.96
N PRO A 130 25.16 6.33 2.57
CA PRO A 130 23.89 5.63 2.62
C PRO A 130 23.21 5.57 1.26
N VAL A 131 22.60 4.43 0.96
CA VAL A 131 21.71 4.20 -0.17
C VAL A 131 20.49 3.44 0.34
N VAL A 132 19.34 3.75 -0.21
CA VAL A 132 18.07 3.13 0.18
C VAL A 132 17.60 2.18 -0.92
N ASN A 133 17.05 1.02 -0.56
CA ASN A 133 16.13 0.33 -1.46
C ASN A 133 14.73 0.52 -0.90
N MET A 134 13.78 0.97 -1.73
CA MET A 134 12.44 1.33 -1.25
C MET A 134 11.59 0.10 -0.84
N ALA A 135 12.08 -1.10 -1.14
CA ALA A 135 11.55 -2.39 -0.73
C ALA A 135 12.73 -3.30 -0.31
N GLY A 136 12.44 -4.52 0.15
CA GLY A 136 13.45 -5.50 0.57
C GLY A 136 13.58 -5.60 2.09
N GLY A 137 14.66 -6.23 2.55
CA GLY A 137 14.76 -6.70 3.93
C GLY A 137 14.04 -8.03 4.12
N PHE A 138 14.19 -8.94 3.15
CA PHE A 138 13.52 -10.24 3.12
C PHE A 138 14.21 -11.26 4.02
N HIS A 139 14.22 -10.95 5.31
CA HIS A 139 15.08 -11.58 6.29
C HIS A 139 14.68 -13.00 6.73
N HIS A 140 13.49 -13.48 6.34
CA HIS A 140 12.99 -14.81 6.70
C HIS A 140 13.32 -15.90 5.68
N ALA A 141 13.80 -15.55 4.48
CA ALA A 141 14.19 -16.54 3.49
C ALA A 141 15.56 -17.14 3.85
N GLY A 142 15.61 -18.46 3.97
CA GLY A 142 16.85 -19.23 4.17
C GLY A 142 17.34 -19.87 2.86
N PRO A 143 18.44 -20.63 2.87
CA PRO A 143 18.99 -21.26 1.66
C PRO A 143 18.00 -22.18 0.93
N ALA A 144 17.25 -23.00 1.69
CA ALA A 144 16.37 -24.04 1.15
C ALA A 144 14.87 -23.76 1.36
N ARG A 145 14.50 -22.59 1.88
CA ARG A 145 13.13 -22.29 2.33
C ARG A 145 12.79 -20.81 2.27
N GLY A 146 11.51 -20.53 2.10
CA GLY A 146 10.90 -19.20 2.26
C GLY A 146 9.89 -19.20 3.39
N GLY A 147 9.58 -18.03 3.92
CA GLY A 147 8.65 -17.86 5.05
C GLY A 147 8.46 -16.39 5.36
N GLY A 148 7.44 -16.04 6.16
CA GLY A 148 7.18 -14.65 6.59
C GLY A 148 7.17 -13.64 5.43
N PHE A 149 6.50 -13.97 4.32
CA PHE A 149 6.44 -13.15 3.10
C PHE A 149 7.79 -12.96 2.35
N CYS A 150 8.84 -13.69 2.76
CA CYS A 150 10.17 -13.66 2.16
C CYS A 150 10.42 -14.93 1.35
N ALA A 151 10.50 -14.81 0.02
CA ALA A 151 10.83 -15.93 -0.86
C ALA A 151 12.33 -16.04 -1.18
N VAL A 152 13.05 -14.92 -1.16
CA VAL A 152 14.51 -14.85 -1.39
C VAL A 152 15.13 -13.88 -0.39
N ASN A 153 16.38 -14.09 0.00
CA ASN A 153 17.08 -13.24 0.96
C ASN A 153 17.91 -12.20 0.21
N ASP A 154 17.39 -10.97 0.11
CA ASP A 154 18.01 -9.92 -0.69
C ASP A 154 19.33 -9.42 -0.11
N ILE A 155 19.48 -9.38 1.22
CA ILE A 155 20.73 -8.98 1.89
C ILE A 155 21.82 -10.02 1.66
N ALA A 156 21.52 -11.30 1.90
CA ALA A 156 22.51 -12.37 1.72
C ALA A 156 22.96 -12.47 0.26
N VAL A 157 22.02 -12.35 -0.70
CA VAL A 157 22.35 -12.35 -2.14
C VAL A 157 23.21 -11.15 -2.49
N ALA A 158 22.88 -9.95 -1.99
CA ALA A 158 23.67 -8.76 -2.22
C ALA A 158 25.09 -8.87 -1.66
N LEU A 159 25.24 -9.40 -0.45
CA LEU A 159 26.54 -9.60 0.20
C LEU A 159 27.38 -10.66 -0.54
N ALA A 160 26.79 -11.79 -0.93
CA ALA A 160 27.48 -12.83 -1.69
C ALA A 160 27.95 -12.32 -3.06
N ALA A 161 27.14 -11.49 -3.72
CA ALA A 161 27.52 -10.83 -4.97
C ALA A 161 28.61 -9.78 -4.76
N LEU A 162 28.56 -8.97 -3.68
CA LEU A 162 29.66 -8.05 -3.35
C LEU A 162 30.98 -8.78 -3.12
N HIS A 163 30.97 -9.91 -2.39
CA HIS A 163 32.17 -10.73 -2.23
C HIS A 163 32.69 -11.25 -3.58
N ALA A 164 31.81 -11.67 -4.48
CA ALA A 164 32.19 -12.07 -5.83
C ALA A 164 32.75 -10.91 -6.68
N ASP A 165 32.33 -9.67 -6.41
CA ASP A 165 32.89 -8.45 -7.01
C ASP A 165 34.23 -8.03 -6.38
N GLY A 166 34.75 -8.79 -5.41
CA GLY A 166 36.03 -8.55 -4.74
C GLY A 166 35.94 -7.68 -3.49
N PHE A 167 34.74 -7.37 -2.98
CA PHE A 167 34.61 -6.80 -1.65
C PHE A 167 35.07 -7.82 -0.61
N ASP A 168 35.89 -7.39 0.35
CA ASP A 168 36.43 -8.27 1.36
C ASP A 168 36.38 -7.63 2.76
N GLY A 169 35.69 -6.50 2.93
CA GLY A 169 35.55 -5.83 4.21
C GLY A 169 34.59 -6.54 5.19
N GLN A 170 34.54 -6.05 6.42
CA GLN A 170 33.57 -6.49 7.42
C GLN A 170 32.17 -5.98 7.08
N ALA A 171 31.23 -6.89 6.83
CA ALA A 171 29.82 -6.58 6.72
C ALA A 171 29.14 -6.64 8.11
N VAL A 172 28.23 -5.70 8.35
CA VAL A 172 27.32 -5.69 9.51
C VAL A 172 25.89 -5.70 8.99
N VAL A 173 25.07 -6.61 9.51
CA VAL A 173 23.62 -6.61 9.32
C VAL A 173 22.96 -6.20 10.63
N LEU A 174 22.27 -5.06 10.62
CA LEU A 174 21.46 -4.57 11.73
C LEU A 174 20.00 -4.81 11.38
N ASP A 175 19.41 -5.82 12.01
CA ASP A 175 18.01 -6.17 11.82
C ASP A 175 17.14 -5.64 12.95
N LEU A 176 16.40 -4.57 12.67
CA LEU A 176 15.49 -3.92 13.62
C LEU A 176 14.03 -4.06 13.19
N ASP A 177 13.74 -5.09 12.40
CA ASP A 177 12.42 -5.68 12.29
C ASP A 177 11.98 -6.29 13.63
N ALA A 178 10.68 -6.30 13.88
CA ALA A 178 10.15 -6.90 15.09
C ALA A 178 10.29 -8.42 15.12
N HIS A 179 10.50 -9.07 13.99
CA HIS A 179 10.68 -10.51 13.90
C HIS A 179 12.16 -10.90 13.88
N PRO A 180 12.51 -12.07 14.44
CA PRO A 180 13.90 -12.54 14.42
C PRO A 180 14.38 -12.82 12.99
N PRO A 181 15.66 -12.53 12.66
CA PRO A 181 16.23 -12.65 11.32
C PRO A 181 16.62 -14.10 10.96
N ASP A 182 15.74 -15.07 11.20
CA ASP A 182 16.01 -16.50 11.08
C ASP A 182 16.61 -16.90 9.72
N GLY A 183 16.01 -16.45 8.61
CA GLY A 183 16.49 -16.78 7.27
C GLY A 183 17.86 -16.17 6.96
N THR A 184 18.08 -14.90 7.35
CA THR A 184 19.38 -14.24 7.15
C THR A 184 20.46 -14.89 8.00
N ALA A 185 20.14 -15.28 9.24
CA ALA A 185 21.04 -16.01 10.11
C ALA A 185 21.47 -17.35 9.48
N GLU A 186 20.52 -18.10 8.92
CA GLU A 186 20.83 -19.32 8.17
C GLU A 186 21.72 -19.05 6.95
N CYS A 187 21.41 -18.02 6.14
CA CYS A 187 22.18 -17.68 4.96
C CYS A 187 23.61 -17.21 5.27
N LEU A 188 23.85 -16.60 6.44
CA LEU A 188 25.15 -16.07 6.83
C LEU A 188 25.93 -16.98 7.79
N ALA A 189 25.41 -18.17 8.11
CA ALA A 189 26.06 -19.10 9.03
C ALA A 189 27.51 -19.39 8.62
N GLY A 190 28.46 -19.20 9.56
CA GLY A 190 29.89 -19.43 9.34
C GLY A 190 30.61 -18.38 8.49
N GLN A 191 29.95 -17.28 8.08
CA GLN A 191 30.57 -16.17 7.36
C GLN A 191 31.43 -15.32 8.31
N LYS A 192 32.74 -15.57 8.34
CA LYS A 192 33.69 -14.89 9.25
C LYS A 192 33.76 -13.36 9.12
N ARG A 193 33.37 -12.80 7.97
CA ARG A 193 33.39 -11.36 7.69
C ARG A 193 31.99 -10.73 7.70
N ALA A 194 31.02 -11.39 8.32
CA ALA A 194 29.70 -10.86 8.58
C ALA A 194 29.43 -10.87 10.08
N TRP A 195 28.84 -9.80 10.61
CA TRP A 195 28.29 -9.75 11.95
C TRP A 195 26.81 -9.38 11.86
N MET A 196 25.98 -9.99 12.70
CA MET A 196 24.55 -9.74 12.72
C MET A 196 24.10 -9.36 14.12
N GLY A 197 23.44 -8.21 14.23
CA GLY A 197 22.80 -7.74 15.44
C GLY A 197 21.31 -7.53 15.20
N SER A 198 20.48 -7.94 16.15
CA SER A 198 19.02 -7.83 16.02
C SER A 198 18.31 -7.39 17.30
N LEU A 199 17.23 -6.63 17.13
CA LEU A 199 16.26 -6.32 18.19
C LEU A 199 14.87 -6.88 17.82
N SER A 200 14.61 -8.14 18.20
CA SER A 200 13.36 -8.84 17.88
C SER A 200 12.36 -8.78 19.05
N GLY A 201 11.10 -8.48 18.75
CA GLY A 201 9.99 -8.46 19.71
C GLY A 201 9.21 -9.77 19.83
N SER A 202 9.45 -10.72 18.93
CA SER A 202 8.72 -12.01 18.87
C SER A 202 9.65 -13.21 18.99
N ASP A 203 9.13 -14.35 19.44
CA ASP A 203 9.89 -15.59 19.60
C ASP A 203 9.49 -16.64 18.55
N TRP A 204 10.40 -16.90 17.60
CA TRP A 204 10.23 -17.93 16.57
C TRP A 204 11.17 -19.12 16.78
N GLY A 205 11.75 -19.24 17.97
CA GLY A 205 12.73 -20.28 18.31
C GLY A 205 14.15 -19.74 18.44
N ALA A 206 15.09 -20.65 18.71
CA ALA A 206 16.49 -20.29 18.89
C ALA A 206 17.17 -19.97 17.56
N LEU A 207 17.83 -18.82 17.49
CA LEU A 207 18.73 -18.46 16.39
C LEU A 207 20.12 -19.10 16.56
N SER A 208 20.93 -19.02 15.50
CA SER A 208 22.35 -19.37 15.58
C SER A 208 23.04 -18.56 16.69
N PRO A 209 23.93 -19.16 17.51
CA PRO A 209 24.69 -18.43 18.53
C PRO A 209 25.57 -17.29 17.99
N GLU A 210 25.79 -17.24 16.67
CA GLU A 210 26.54 -16.17 15.99
C GLU A 210 25.73 -14.87 15.86
N VAL A 211 24.40 -14.91 16.09
CA VAL A 211 23.53 -13.73 16.05
C VAL A 211 23.54 -13.03 17.41
N ASP A 212 23.92 -11.76 17.44
CA ASP A 212 23.77 -10.89 18.61
C ASP A 212 22.32 -10.39 18.69
N GLU A 213 21.42 -11.30 19.08
CA GLU A 213 20.01 -10.98 19.28
C GLU A 213 19.78 -10.42 20.69
N THR A 214 19.12 -9.28 20.77
CA THR A 214 18.54 -8.78 22.03
C THR A 214 17.02 -8.80 21.92
N ARG A 215 16.38 -9.66 22.70
CA ARG A 215 14.92 -9.75 22.74
C ARG A 215 14.32 -8.49 23.36
N VAL A 216 13.35 -7.94 22.67
CA VAL A 216 12.56 -6.79 23.08
C VAL A 216 11.27 -7.32 23.70
N PRO A 217 10.93 -6.92 24.94
CA PRO A 217 9.64 -7.30 25.54
C PRO A 217 8.45 -6.82 24.68
N GLU A 218 7.35 -7.57 24.67
CA GLU A 218 6.10 -7.11 24.06
C GLU A 218 5.64 -5.79 24.71
N ASP A 219 5.03 -4.91 23.91
CA ASP A 219 4.52 -3.59 24.33
C ASP A 219 5.56 -2.69 25.03
N THR A 220 6.84 -2.86 24.67
CA THR A 220 7.97 -2.00 25.02
C THR A 220 7.74 -0.53 24.63
N ASP A 221 8.10 0.37 25.55
CA ASP A 221 8.07 1.81 25.30
C ASP A 221 9.29 2.34 24.53
N ASP A 222 9.16 3.55 23.97
CA ASP A 222 10.22 4.20 23.20
C ASP A 222 11.55 4.31 23.97
N ARG A 223 11.51 4.49 25.29
CA ARG A 223 12.72 4.70 26.11
C ARG A 223 13.50 3.40 26.24
N THR A 224 12.80 2.33 26.57
CA THR A 224 13.36 1.00 26.83
C THR A 224 13.93 0.43 25.54
N TYR A 225 13.20 0.52 24.43
CA TYR A 225 13.71 0.09 23.12
C TYR A 225 15.02 0.81 22.75
N LEU A 226 15.08 2.12 22.94
CA LEU A 226 16.29 2.89 22.62
C LEU A 226 17.48 2.53 23.51
N ALA A 227 17.24 2.17 24.78
CA ALA A 227 18.31 1.68 25.66
C ALA A 227 18.85 0.31 25.19
N LEU A 228 17.97 -0.59 24.73
CA LEU A 228 18.38 -1.88 24.13
C LEU A 228 19.18 -1.65 22.84
N LEU A 229 18.74 -0.70 22.01
CA LEU A 229 19.46 -0.29 20.80
C LEU A 229 20.84 0.27 21.11
N ASP A 230 20.97 1.14 22.10
CA ASP A 230 22.26 1.70 22.50
C ASP A 230 23.21 0.56 22.92
N GLY A 231 22.73 -0.42 23.70
CA GLY A 231 23.51 -1.60 24.07
C GLY A 231 23.92 -2.47 22.87
N LEU A 232 23.04 -2.68 21.89
CA LEU A 232 23.37 -3.42 20.66
C LEU A 232 24.44 -2.67 19.85
N LEU A 233 24.31 -1.35 19.72
CA LEU A 233 25.27 -0.52 18.98
C LEU A 233 26.65 -0.45 19.65
N GLU A 234 26.72 -0.58 20.98
CA GLU A 234 27.98 -0.68 21.72
C GLU A 234 28.75 -1.98 21.41
N ARG A 235 28.03 -3.08 21.15
CA ARG A 235 28.62 -4.38 20.79
C ARG A 235 28.94 -4.51 19.31
N MET A 236 28.36 -3.65 18.47
CA MET A 236 28.56 -3.66 17.02
C MET A 236 30.05 -3.45 16.67
N PRO A 237 30.69 -4.37 15.93
CA PRO A 237 32.04 -4.17 15.43
C PRO A 237 32.06 -3.06 14.38
N ARG A 238 33.23 -2.46 14.11
CA ARG A 238 33.34 -1.43 13.08
C ARG A 238 33.06 -2.03 11.68
N PRO A 239 32.01 -1.59 10.97
CA PRO A 239 31.70 -2.08 9.62
C PRO A 239 32.53 -1.38 8.53
N ASP A 240 32.82 -2.12 7.46
CA ASP A 240 33.20 -1.57 6.15
C ASP A 240 31.97 -1.39 5.25
N VAL A 241 30.92 -2.18 5.47
CA VAL A 241 29.57 -1.97 4.90
C VAL A 241 28.51 -2.40 5.91
N ALA A 242 27.40 -1.67 5.97
CA ALA A 242 26.25 -2.01 6.81
C ALA A 242 24.98 -2.26 5.97
N PHE A 243 24.20 -3.25 6.33
CA PHE A 243 22.83 -3.45 5.87
C PHE A 243 21.91 -3.20 7.05
N VAL A 244 20.94 -2.32 6.91
CA VAL A 244 20.01 -1.91 7.97
C VAL A 244 18.59 -2.22 7.54
N ILE A 245 17.94 -3.13 8.26
CA ILE A 245 16.49 -3.33 8.16
C ILE A 245 15.85 -2.40 9.19
N ALA A 246 15.29 -1.29 8.70
CA ALA A 246 14.60 -0.29 9.51
C ALA A 246 13.11 -0.65 9.64
N GLY A 247 12.84 -1.86 10.17
CA GLY A 247 11.53 -2.49 10.28
C GLY A 247 10.41 -1.53 10.66
N SER A 248 9.29 -1.58 9.93
CA SER A 248 8.14 -0.70 10.14
C SER A 248 7.06 -1.31 11.04
N ASP A 249 7.17 -2.60 11.34
CA ASP A 249 6.26 -3.38 12.20
C ASP A 249 6.52 -3.23 13.70
N VAL A 250 7.53 -2.45 14.08
CA VAL A 250 7.82 -2.10 15.48
C VAL A 250 6.78 -1.17 16.13
N LEU A 251 5.81 -0.66 15.36
CA LEU A 251 4.84 0.32 15.84
C LEU A 251 3.84 -0.29 16.84
N ALA A 252 3.43 0.51 17.82
CA ALA A 252 2.28 0.18 18.67
C ALA A 252 1.03 -0.06 17.81
N GLY A 253 0.36 -1.20 18.06
CA GLY A 253 -0.82 -1.62 17.30
C GLY A 253 -0.54 -2.19 15.92
N ASP A 254 0.73 -2.46 15.56
CA ASP A 254 1.07 -3.34 14.45
C ASP A 254 0.52 -4.76 14.73
N ARG A 255 0.03 -5.41 13.66
CA ARG A 255 -0.67 -6.70 13.79
C ARG A 255 0.26 -7.85 14.18
N PHE A 256 1.51 -7.82 13.74
CA PHE A 256 2.45 -8.94 13.90
C PHE A 256 3.63 -8.58 14.80
N GLY A 257 4.13 -7.34 14.77
CA GLY A 257 5.38 -7.00 15.46
C GLY A 257 5.30 -6.85 16.99
N ARG A 258 4.17 -6.39 17.55
CA ARG A 258 3.92 -6.29 19.01
C ARG A 258 4.99 -5.58 19.87
N VAL A 259 5.87 -4.78 19.28
CA VAL A 259 6.93 -4.07 20.01
C VAL A 259 6.38 -2.89 20.81
N GLY A 260 5.65 -1.95 20.20
CA GLY A 260 5.06 -0.82 20.95
C GLY A 260 5.64 0.58 20.67
N LEU A 261 6.49 0.74 19.66
CA LEU A 261 7.08 2.05 19.37
C LEU A 261 6.08 3.07 18.84
N SER A 262 6.29 4.33 19.22
CA SER A 262 5.67 5.46 18.55
C SER A 262 6.39 5.80 17.23
N LEU A 263 5.72 6.54 16.34
CA LEU A 263 6.37 7.12 15.15
C LEU A 263 7.55 8.04 15.49
N ASP A 264 7.60 8.62 16.69
CA ASP A 264 8.74 9.40 17.14
C ASP A 264 9.86 8.49 17.68
N GLY A 265 9.51 7.41 18.39
CA GLY A 265 10.42 6.35 18.83
C GLY A 265 11.17 5.72 17.67
N ALA A 266 10.45 5.25 16.64
CA ALA A 266 11.06 4.70 15.43
C ALA A 266 11.99 5.71 14.74
N ARG A 267 11.61 6.99 14.68
CA ARG A 267 12.48 8.05 14.15
C ARG A 267 13.72 8.29 15.02
N ARG A 268 13.61 8.17 16.35
CA ARG A 268 14.75 8.28 17.27
C ARG A 268 15.72 7.12 17.09
N ARG A 269 15.21 5.89 16.89
CA ARG A 269 15.97 4.70 16.50
C ARG A 269 16.78 4.99 15.23
N ASP A 270 16.13 5.46 14.18
CA ASP A 270 16.79 5.74 12.90
C ASP A 270 17.87 6.82 13.00
N ARG A 271 17.67 7.84 13.84
CA ARG A 271 18.70 8.86 14.13
C ARG A 271 19.89 8.30 14.90
N ALA A 272 19.67 7.34 15.80
CA ALA A 272 20.76 6.68 16.54
C ALA A 272 21.61 5.85 15.58
N LEU A 273 20.98 5.03 14.75
CA LEU A 273 21.64 4.25 13.70
C LEU A 273 22.40 5.11 12.69
N ALA A 274 21.76 6.15 12.13
CA ALA A 274 22.40 7.04 11.17
C ALA A 274 23.60 7.78 11.78
N ARG A 275 23.62 8.00 13.10
CA ARG A 275 24.76 8.55 13.82
C ARG A 275 25.88 7.51 13.98
N ALA A 276 25.54 6.29 14.38
CA ALA A 276 26.48 5.19 14.57
C ALA A 276 27.17 4.79 13.26
N LEU A 277 26.45 4.84 12.14
CA LEU A 277 26.93 4.50 10.80
C LEU A 277 27.48 5.70 10.01
N ARG A 278 27.75 6.83 10.67
CA ARG A 278 28.22 8.03 9.97
C ARG A 278 29.55 7.76 9.25
N GLY A 279 29.55 7.97 7.93
CA GLY A 279 30.73 7.76 7.09
C GLY A 279 30.97 6.31 6.69
N ILE A 280 30.07 5.40 7.07
CA ILE A 280 30.09 3.99 6.65
C ILE A 280 29.18 3.85 5.42
N PRO A 281 29.61 3.13 4.36
CA PRO A 281 28.72 2.62 3.32
C PRO A 281 27.55 1.85 3.94
N SER A 282 26.30 2.23 3.67
CA SER A 282 25.16 1.54 4.27
C SER A 282 23.97 1.41 3.33
N VAL A 283 23.35 0.23 3.31
CA VAL A 283 22.09 -0.04 2.60
C VAL A 283 20.95 -0.05 3.60
N TRP A 284 19.87 0.68 3.33
CA TRP A 284 18.72 0.79 4.21
C TRP A 284 17.46 0.24 3.53
N LEU A 285 16.76 -0.64 4.25
CA LEU A 285 15.65 -1.46 3.76
C LEU A 285 14.47 -1.36 4.74
N PRO A 286 13.21 -1.47 4.28
CA PRO A 286 12.04 -1.28 5.12
C PRO A 286 11.69 -2.47 6.02
N GLY A 287 12.00 -3.71 5.61
CA GLY A 287 11.53 -4.92 6.32
C GLY A 287 10.00 -5.07 6.32
N GLY A 288 9.48 -5.66 7.38
CA GLY A 288 8.06 -5.83 7.68
C GLY A 288 7.34 -4.52 8.00
N GLY A 289 6.01 -4.57 8.00
CA GLY A 289 5.16 -3.41 8.30
C GLY A 289 3.69 -3.65 7.95
N TYR A 290 2.84 -3.77 8.97
CA TYR A 290 1.45 -4.21 8.84
C TYR A 290 0.46 -3.22 9.49
N HIS A 291 0.99 -2.16 10.09
CA HIS A 291 0.23 -1.01 10.54
C HIS A 291 -0.04 -0.03 9.39
N ARG A 292 -1.20 0.65 9.40
CA ARG A 292 -1.57 1.67 8.38
C ARG A 292 -0.54 2.81 8.22
N ASP A 293 0.24 3.06 9.27
CA ASP A 293 1.28 4.09 9.31
C ASP A 293 2.70 3.51 9.11
N ALA A 294 2.83 2.22 8.75
CA ALA A 294 4.13 1.59 8.50
C ALA A 294 4.95 2.36 7.45
N TRP A 295 4.32 2.79 6.34
CA TRP A 295 4.98 3.62 5.32
C TRP A 295 5.58 4.93 5.90
N LYS A 296 5.01 5.46 6.99
CA LYS A 296 5.54 6.67 7.67
C LYS A 296 6.81 6.39 8.46
N VAL A 297 7.01 5.16 8.93
CA VAL A 297 8.25 4.75 9.62
C VAL A 297 9.40 4.83 8.64
N PHE A 298 9.31 4.11 7.52
CA PHE A 298 10.38 4.09 6.54
C PHE A 298 10.58 5.44 5.83
N ALA A 299 9.50 6.19 5.57
CA ALA A 299 9.64 7.59 5.14
C ALA A 299 10.39 8.43 6.18
N GLY A 300 10.16 8.18 7.47
CA GLY A 300 10.91 8.78 8.57
C GLY A 300 12.41 8.44 8.53
N THR A 301 12.74 7.18 8.25
CA THR A 301 14.12 6.70 8.07
C THR A 301 14.81 7.47 6.95
N VAL A 302 14.21 7.53 5.76
CA VAL A 302 14.80 8.25 4.62
C VAL A 302 14.89 9.77 4.90
N LEU A 303 13.92 10.35 5.61
CA LEU A 303 14.02 11.75 6.07
C LEU A 303 15.22 11.96 6.99
N VAL A 304 15.51 11.03 7.90
CA VAL A 304 16.71 11.10 8.77
C VAL A 304 17.98 11.09 7.93
N LEU A 305 18.09 10.15 6.98
CA LEU A 305 19.25 10.02 6.11
C LEU A 305 19.44 11.26 5.20
N ALA A 306 18.35 11.86 4.72
CA ALA A 306 18.36 13.08 3.90
C ALA A 306 18.55 14.37 4.71
N GLY A 307 18.95 14.27 5.98
CA GLY A 307 19.18 15.40 6.87
C GLY A 307 17.91 16.13 7.35
N GLN A 308 16.72 15.63 6.98
CA GLN A 308 15.41 16.14 7.36
C GLN A 308 14.83 15.43 8.59
N GLY A 309 15.69 14.82 9.41
CA GLY A 309 15.24 13.96 10.51
C GLY A 309 14.30 14.61 11.52
N ARG A 310 14.18 15.94 11.59
CA ARG A 310 13.22 16.67 12.45
C ARG A 310 11.82 16.80 11.85
N ARG A 311 11.65 16.54 10.55
CA ARG A 311 10.38 16.67 9.84
C ARG A 311 9.39 15.62 10.34
N ARG A 312 8.20 16.08 10.73
CA ARG A 312 7.08 15.21 11.12
C ARG A 312 6.13 15.03 9.94
N ILE A 313 5.73 13.78 9.69
CA ILE A 313 4.67 13.45 8.73
C ILE A 313 3.33 13.71 9.42
N ARG A 314 2.46 14.50 8.80
CA ARG A 314 1.14 14.82 9.39
C ARG A 314 0.32 13.53 9.53
N ALA A 315 -0.38 13.38 10.66
CA ALA A 315 -1.19 12.19 10.93
C ALA A 315 -2.23 11.92 9.82
N ARG A 316 -2.90 12.96 9.33
CA ARG A 316 -3.93 12.88 8.28
C ARG A 316 -3.40 13.00 6.84
N TYR A 317 -2.08 12.92 6.62
CA TYR A 317 -1.55 12.96 5.27
C TYR A 317 -1.87 11.66 4.54
N ASP A 318 -2.51 11.77 3.38
CA ASP A 318 -2.80 10.65 2.48
C ASP A 318 -1.97 10.79 1.18
N PRO A 319 -0.97 9.90 0.97
CA PRO A 319 -0.10 9.94 -0.21
C PRO A 319 -0.84 9.79 -1.54
N LEU A 320 -1.89 8.96 -1.56
CA LEU A 320 -2.70 8.71 -2.75
C LEU A 320 -3.42 9.99 -3.19
N SER A 321 -4.17 10.61 -2.28
CA SER A 321 -4.85 11.91 -2.48
C SER A 321 -3.88 13.00 -2.93
N ALA A 322 -2.67 13.04 -2.35
CA ALA A 322 -1.65 14.03 -2.72
C ALA A 322 -1.12 13.80 -4.14
N ARG A 323 -0.79 12.56 -4.51
CA ARG A 323 -0.35 12.19 -5.87
C ARG A 323 -1.44 12.47 -6.90
N TYR A 324 -2.67 12.02 -6.64
CA TYR A 324 -3.78 12.17 -7.59
C TYR A 324 -4.10 13.64 -7.86
N ARG A 325 -4.09 14.49 -6.82
CA ARG A 325 -4.22 15.95 -7.02
C ARG A 325 -3.08 16.55 -7.85
N ARG A 326 -1.85 16.06 -7.72
CA ARG A 326 -0.71 16.53 -8.53
C ARG A 326 -0.87 16.13 -9.99
N ILE A 327 -1.22 14.87 -10.25
CA ILE A 327 -1.48 14.35 -11.60
C ILE A 327 -2.65 15.13 -12.24
N ALA A 328 -3.74 15.33 -11.52
CA ALA A 328 -4.88 16.10 -12.02
C ALA A 328 -4.47 17.52 -12.46
N ARG A 329 -3.60 18.18 -11.69
CA ARG A 329 -3.06 19.51 -12.05
C ARG A 329 -2.15 19.46 -13.27
N SER A 330 -1.32 18.41 -13.44
CA SER A 330 -0.46 18.29 -14.63
C SER A 330 -1.28 17.99 -15.88
N LEU A 331 -2.27 17.09 -15.80
CA LEU A 331 -3.20 16.80 -16.89
C LEU A 331 -3.92 18.06 -17.40
N THR A 332 -4.27 18.97 -16.48
CA THR A 332 -4.91 20.25 -16.84
C THR A 332 -3.94 21.21 -17.53
N ARG A 333 -2.63 21.15 -17.21
CA ARG A 333 -1.59 22.01 -17.81
C ARG A 333 -1.06 21.49 -19.14
N GLU A 334 -1.04 20.18 -19.31
CA GLU A 334 -0.55 19.50 -20.52
C GLU A 334 -1.57 19.54 -21.68
N GLY A 335 -2.68 20.30 -21.55
CA GLY A 335 -3.75 20.30 -22.55
C GLY A 335 -4.48 18.96 -22.66
N ALA A 336 -4.21 18.00 -21.77
CA ALA A 336 -4.80 16.65 -21.77
C ALA A 336 -6.28 16.62 -21.29
N THR A 337 -6.98 17.75 -21.41
CA THR A 337 -8.44 17.84 -21.35
C THR A 337 -8.94 18.45 -22.65
N PRO A 338 -9.94 17.83 -23.31
CA PRO A 338 -10.30 18.03 -24.72
C PRO A 338 -11.11 19.31 -24.95
N LEU A 339 -10.52 20.46 -24.63
CA LEU A 339 -10.99 21.75 -25.16
C LEU A 339 -10.00 22.35 -26.18
N ASP A 340 -8.80 21.78 -26.31
CA ASP A 340 -7.78 22.26 -27.24
C ASP A 340 -7.56 21.37 -28.48
N GLU A 341 -8.28 20.24 -28.61
CA GLU A 341 -8.48 19.72 -29.96
C GLU A 341 -9.40 20.71 -30.68
N PRO A 342 -8.95 21.28 -31.83
CA PRO A 342 -9.79 22.22 -32.56
C PRO A 342 -11.13 21.55 -32.81
N ILE A 343 -12.22 22.24 -32.44
CA ILE A 343 -13.59 21.81 -32.75
C ILE A 343 -13.57 21.29 -34.18
N THR A 344 -13.78 19.98 -34.33
CA THR A 344 -13.73 19.39 -35.66
C THR A 344 -14.89 19.97 -36.46
N GLN A 345 -14.75 20.03 -37.77
CA GLN A 345 -15.84 20.51 -38.61
C GLN A 345 -17.12 19.69 -38.37
N GLU A 346 -17.01 18.39 -38.06
CA GLU A 346 -18.13 17.53 -37.63
C GLU A 346 -18.78 17.95 -36.31
N ASP A 347 -18.02 18.41 -35.31
CA ASP A 347 -18.57 18.90 -34.04
C ASP A 347 -19.34 20.22 -34.21
N LEU A 348 -18.85 21.11 -35.08
CA LEU A 348 -19.50 22.39 -35.39
C LEU A 348 -20.77 22.16 -36.22
N GLU A 349 -20.70 21.27 -37.21
CA GLU A 349 -21.84 20.86 -38.04
C GLU A 349 -22.89 20.12 -37.22
N GLY A 350 -22.51 19.26 -36.27
CA GLY A 350 -23.43 18.58 -35.35
C GLY A 350 -24.11 19.53 -34.36
N ALA A 351 -23.42 20.59 -33.89
CA ALA A 351 -24.00 21.62 -33.03
C ALA A 351 -24.97 22.56 -33.77
N LEU A 352 -24.75 22.76 -35.08
CA LEU A 352 -25.61 23.55 -35.96
C LEU A 352 -26.71 22.71 -36.64
N GLY A 353 -26.74 21.39 -36.41
CA GLY A 353 -27.73 20.47 -36.98
C GLY A 353 -27.55 20.21 -38.48
N LEU A 354 -26.36 20.47 -39.02
CA LEU A 354 -26.05 20.46 -40.46
C LEU A 354 -25.46 19.14 -40.96
N SER A 355 -24.99 18.27 -40.05
CA SER A 355 -24.53 16.91 -40.36
C SER A 355 -25.00 15.93 -39.28
N GLY A 356 -25.44 14.72 -39.67
CA GLY A 356 -25.84 13.63 -38.76
C GLY A 356 -24.67 12.99 -37.98
N GLY A 357 -23.65 13.77 -37.62
CA GLY A 357 -22.48 13.32 -36.88
C GLY A 357 -22.82 13.08 -35.41
N GLN A 358 -22.62 11.85 -34.94
CA GLN A 358 -22.78 11.50 -33.53
C GLN A 358 -21.74 12.27 -32.71
N ARG A 359 -22.18 13.23 -31.88
CA ARG A 359 -21.34 13.79 -30.82
C ARG A 359 -20.73 12.65 -30.01
N GLN A 360 -19.40 12.62 -29.89
CA GLN A 360 -18.75 11.59 -29.07
C GLN A 360 -19.32 11.63 -27.65
N PRO A 361 -19.69 10.47 -27.07
CA PRO A 361 -20.23 10.42 -25.72
C PRO A 361 -19.22 10.95 -24.69
N ARG A 362 -19.72 11.68 -23.69
CA ARG A 362 -18.89 12.32 -22.66
C ARG A 362 -19.50 12.11 -21.29
N ILE A 363 -18.67 11.72 -20.32
CA ILE A 363 -19.07 11.69 -18.91
C ILE A 363 -19.20 13.12 -18.39
N LEU A 364 -20.39 13.45 -17.89
CA LEU A 364 -20.77 14.72 -17.27
C LEU A 364 -20.54 15.93 -18.20
N GLY A 365 -20.64 15.70 -19.52
CA GLY A 365 -20.34 16.66 -20.58
C GLY A 365 -18.85 17.05 -20.67
N TYR A 366 -17.95 16.32 -20.01
CA TYR A 366 -16.56 16.72 -19.84
C TYR A 366 -15.55 15.66 -20.35
N TYR A 367 -15.64 14.42 -19.87
CA TYR A 367 -14.59 13.42 -20.12
C TYR A 367 -14.94 12.49 -21.28
N THR A 368 -14.07 12.40 -22.28
CA THR A 368 -14.13 11.38 -23.35
C THR A 368 -13.51 10.06 -22.86
N ALA A 369 -13.77 8.96 -23.58
CA ALA A 369 -13.15 7.67 -23.30
C ALA A 369 -11.61 7.74 -23.31
N GLN A 370 -11.02 8.39 -24.34
CA GLN A 370 -9.57 8.52 -24.48
C GLN A 370 -8.96 9.34 -23.34
N ALA A 371 -9.63 10.40 -22.90
CA ALA A 371 -9.16 11.21 -21.77
C ALA A 371 -9.20 10.42 -20.45
N LEU A 372 -10.22 9.58 -20.25
CA LEU A 372 -10.32 8.70 -19.09
C LEU A 372 -9.25 7.59 -19.13
N GLU A 373 -9.03 6.98 -20.29
CA GLU A 373 -7.96 6.00 -20.50
C GLU A 373 -6.59 6.59 -20.17
N TYR A 374 -6.28 7.77 -20.71
CA TYR A 374 -5.04 8.47 -20.40
C TYR A 374 -4.91 8.82 -18.91
N ALA A 375 -6.01 9.25 -18.27
CA ALA A 375 -6.03 9.51 -16.84
C ALA A 375 -5.76 8.23 -16.04
N PHE A 376 -6.41 7.10 -16.38
CA PHE A 376 -6.20 5.81 -15.71
C PHE A 376 -4.76 5.33 -15.85
N PHE A 377 -4.14 5.52 -17.02
CA PHE A 377 -2.72 5.27 -17.23
C PHE A 377 -1.87 6.10 -16.27
N ARG A 378 -2.08 7.44 -16.24
CA ARG A 378 -1.29 8.35 -15.39
C ARG A 378 -1.49 8.10 -13.90
N TYR A 379 -2.67 7.66 -13.48
CA TYR A 379 -2.97 7.23 -12.11
C TYR A 379 -2.42 5.85 -11.74
N GLY A 380 -1.86 5.10 -12.71
CA GLY A 380 -1.30 3.77 -12.51
C GLY A 380 -2.34 2.65 -12.40
N ILE A 381 -3.60 2.93 -12.73
CA ILE A 381 -4.71 1.97 -12.68
C ILE A 381 -4.54 0.91 -13.77
N LEU A 382 -4.28 1.34 -15.02
CA LEU A 382 -4.09 0.42 -16.14
C LEU A 382 -2.90 -0.51 -15.91
N SER A 383 -1.76 0.04 -15.49
CA SER A 383 -0.56 -0.75 -15.18
C SER A 383 -0.77 -1.75 -14.04
N TYR A 384 -1.62 -1.44 -13.06
CA TYR A 384 -2.01 -2.41 -12.03
C TYR A 384 -2.86 -3.54 -12.61
N VAL A 385 -3.86 -3.22 -13.43
CA VAL A 385 -4.71 -4.21 -14.09
C VAL A 385 -3.89 -5.12 -15.02
N GLU A 386 -2.92 -4.57 -15.75
CA GLU A 386 -1.98 -5.34 -16.58
C GLU A 386 -1.17 -6.36 -15.78
N ARG A 387 -0.72 -5.99 -14.57
CA ARG A 387 -0.01 -6.92 -13.67
C ARG A 387 -0.87 -8.07 -13.17
N LEU A 388 -2.19 -7.93 -13.20
CA LEU A 388 -3.13 -9.04 -12.92
C LEU A 388 -3.32 -9.97 -14.13
N GLY A 389 -2.60 -9.72 -15.22
CA GLY A 389 -2.59 -10.53 -16.44
C GLY A 389 -3.66 -10.15 -17.45
N TYR A 390 -4.35 -9.02 -17.28
CA TYR A 390 -5.24 -8.47 -18.29
C TYR A 390 -4.44 -7.71 -19.35
N SER A 391 -4.88 -7.79 -20.60
CA SER A 391 -4.27 -7.11 -21.74
C SER A 391 -5.32 -6.36 -22.54
N ARG A 392 -4.91 -5.56 -23.53
CA ARG A 392 -5.82 -4.83 -24.43
C ARG A 392 -6.88 -4.03 -23.67
N LEU A 393 -6.46 -3.26 -22.68
CA LEU A 393 -7.40 -2.51 -21.86
C LEU A 393 -8.15 -1.49 -22.71
N ARG A 394 -9.47 -1.41 -22.55
CA ARG A 394 -10.35 -0.51 -23.30
C ARG A 394 -11.27 0.23 -22.35
N VAL A 395 -11.41 1.53 -22.56
CA VAL A 395 -12.39 2.37 -21.84
C VAL A 395 -13.53 2.72 -22.78
N GLU A 396 -14.76 2.57 -22.31
CA GLU A 396 -15.97 2.96 -23.03
C GLU A 396 -16.78 3.95 -22.19
N VAL A 397 -17.44 4.89 -22.86
CA VAL A 397 -18.31 5.88 -22.22
C VAL A 397 -19.63 5.98 -22.97
N GLY A 398 -20.69 6.23 -22.23
CA GLY A 398 -22.03 6.40 -22.77
C GLY A 398 -22.96 7.05 -21.75
N SER A 399 -24.25 7.03 -22.04
CA SER A 399 -25.29 7.51 -21.12
C SER A 399 -26.36 6.44 -20.97
N VAL A 400 -26.85 6.30 -19.74
CA VAL A 400 -27.97 5.43 -19.37
C VAL A 400 -29.05 6.30 -18.70
N GLY A 401 -30.28 5.79 -18.54
CA GLY A 401 -31.40 6.60 -18.03
C GLY A 401 -31.13 7.29 -16.67
N GLU A 402 -30.19 6.78 -15.88
CA GLU A 402 -29.85 7.27 -14.54
C GLU A 402 -28.55 8.10 -14.49
N GLY A 403 -27.88 8.36 -15.62
CA GLY A 403 -26.64 9.15 -15.66
C GLY A 403 -25.66 8.71 -16.74
N ASP A 404 -24.42 9.18 -16.66
CA ASP A 404 -23.37 8.83 -17.61
C ASP A 404 -22.61 7.59 -17.13
N ARG A 405 -22.39 6.64 -18.03
CA ARG A 405 -21.78 5.34 -17.76
C ARG A 405 -20.36 5.27 -18.32
N MET A 406 -19.44 4.79 -17.51
CA MET A 406 -18.04 4.55 -17.84
C MET A 406 -17.69 3.09 -17.54
N GLU A 407 -17.15 2.39 -18.54
CA GLU A 407 -16.78 0.98 -18.45
C GLU A 407 -15.30 0.78 -18.76
N VAL A 408 -14.67 -0.20 -18.10
CA VAL A 408 -13.30 -0.63 -18.40
C VAL A 408 -13.29 -2.12 -18.65
N HIS A 409 -12.74 -2.51 -19.80
CA HIS A 409 -12.67 -3.88 -20.28
C HIS A 409 -11.22 -4.33 -20.40
N GLY A 410 -10.96 -5.62 -20.19
CA GLY A 410 -9.65 -6.24 -20.36
C GLY A 410 -9.74 -7.67 -20.84
N TRP A 411 -8.69 -8.13 -21.53
CA TRP A 411 -8.65 -9.45 -22.17
C TRP A 411 -7.66 -10.39 -21.51
N VAL A 412 -8.06 -11.65 -21.39
CA VAL A 412 -7.20 -12.75 -20.94
C VAL A 412 -7.45 -13.96 -21.83
N ALA A 413 -6.38 -14.54 -22.38
CA ALA A 413 -6.46 -15.70 -23.28
C ALA A 413 -7.50 -15.51 -24.42
N GLY A 414 -7.63 -14.29 -24.94
CA GLY A 414 -8.59 -13.94 -26.00
C GLY A 414 -10.03 -13.67 -25.54
N GLN A 415 -10.36 -13.89 -24.27
CA GLN A 415 -11.69 -13.60 -23.70
C GLN A 415 -11.74 -12.20 -23.10
N GLU A 416 -12.80 -11.44 -23.43
CA GLU A 416 -13.09 -10.13 -22.86
C GLU A 416 -13.75 -10.24 -21.48
N HIS A 417 -13.36 -9.37 -20.56
CA HIS A 417 -13.92 -9.24 -19.24
C HIS A 417 -14.19 -7.77 -18.90
N GLN A 418 -15.39 -7.47 -18.43
CA GLN A 418 -15.73 -6.17 -17.84
C GLN A 418 -15.14 -6.08 -16.42
N LEU A 419 -14.25 -5.11 -16.21
CA LEU A 419 -13.47 -4.91 -14.99
C LEU A 419 -14.03 -3.78 -14.13
N VAL A 420 -14.46 -2.69 -14.76
CA VAL A 420 -15.08 -1.54 -14.08
C VAL A 420 -16.38 -1.18 -14.78
N ASP A 421 -17.41 -0.89 -13.99
CA ASP A 421 -18.67 -0.34 -14.46
C ASP A 421 -19.10 0.75 -13.48
N CYS A 422 -19.22 1.99 -13.95
CA CYS A 422 -19.48 3.15 -13.12
C CYS A 422 -20.54 4.05 -13.76
N VAL A 423 -21.61 4.35 -13.04
CA VAL A 423 -22.66 5.28 -13.48
C VAL A 423 -22.67 6.49 -12.55
N VAL A 424 -22.53 7.67 -13.11
CA VAL A 424 -22.42 8.94 -12.35
C VAL A 424 -23.31 10.03 -12.93
N GLU A 425 -23.75 10.95 -12.07
CA GLU A 425 -24.45 12.16 -12.48
C GLU A 425 -24.14 13.36 -11.56
N ARG A 426 -24.61 14.55 -11.94
CA ARG A 426 -24.66 15.70 -11.03
C ARG A 426 -26.00 15.67 -10.30
N ARG A 427 -25.97 15.58 -8.97
CA ARG A 427 -27.18 15.59 -8.14
C ARG A 427 -27.07 16.62 -7.03
N VAL A 428 -28.14 17.38 -6.79
CA VAL A 428 -28.22 18.31 -5.66
C VAL A 428 -28.71 17.56 -4.42
N LEU A 429 -27.92 17.58 -3.35
CA LEU A 429 -28.26 17.00 -2.04
C LEU A 429 -28.13 18.09 -0.97
N ALA A 430 -29.18 18.28 -0.16
CA ALA A 430 -29.23 19.32 0.88
C ALA A 430 -28.81 20.73 0.38
N GLY A 431 -29.16 21.08 -0.86
CA GLY A 431 -28.84 22.38 -1.46
C GLY A 431 -27.45 22.50 -2.09
N GLU A 432 -26.61 21.47 -2.02
CA GLU A 432 -25.26 21.45 -2.61
C GLU A 432 -25.16 20.47 -3.79
N PRO A 433 -24.40 20.79 -4.86
CA PRO A 433 -24.22 19.89 -5.99
C PRO A 433 -23.11 18.86 -5.71
N PHE A 434 -23.41 17.57 -5.84
CA PHE A 434 -22.48 16.46 -5.67
C PHE A 434 -22.29 15.68 -6.97
N LEU A 435 -21.12 15.04 -7.10
CA LEU A 435 -20.93 13.93 -8.03
C LEU A 435 -21.59 12.70 -7.42
N PHE A 436 -22.77 12.34 -7.90
CA PHE A 436 -23.51 11.21 -7.39
C PHE A 436 -23.12 9.94 -8.15
N VAL A 437 -22.72 8.90 -7.42
CA VAL A 437 -22.40 7.58 -7.96
C VAL A 437 -23.63 6.71 -7.80
N ASN A 438 -24.34 6.47 -8.92
CA ASN A 438 -25.49 5.57 -8.96
C ASN A 438 -25.05 4.10 -8.90
N TRP A 439 -23.93 3.80 -9.56
CA TRP A 439 -23.37 2.45 -9.60
C TRP A 439 -21.85 2.50 -9.66
N LEU A 440 -21.18 1.60 -8.94
CA LEU A 440 -19.74 1.36 -9.09
C LEU A 440 -19.46 -0.11 -8.80
N SER A 441 -19.01 -0.83 -9.82
CA SER A 441 -18.54 -2.19 -9.73
C SER A 441 -17.07 -2.28 -10.12
N LEU A 442 -16.27 -2.95 -9.29
CA LEU A 442 -14.84 -3.18 -9.49
C LEU A 442 -14.60 -4.69 -9.42
N ARG A 443 -14.49 -5.35 -10.56
CA ARG A 443 -14.60 -6.81 -10.71
C ARG A 443 -13.29 -7.43 -11.13
N HIS A 444 -12.87 -8.51 -10.45
CA HIS A 444 -11.74 -9.34 -10.85
C HIS A 444 -12.23 -10.75 -11.24
N PRO A 445 -12.72 -10.96 -12.48
CA PRO A 445 -13.34 -12.22 -12.89
C PRO A 445 -12.48 -13.48 -12.83
N ARG A 446 -11.15 -13.34 -12.71
CA ARG A 446 -10.22 -14.47 -12.56
C ARG A 446 -10.05 -14.93 -11.12
N ALA A 447 -10.37 -14.08 -10.15
CA ALA A 447 -10.28 -14.42 -8.74
C ALA A 447 -11.48 -15.25 -8.29
N ARG A 448 -11.31 -16.02 -7.20
CA ARG A 448 -12.36 -16.84 -6.60
C ARG A 448 -12.66 -16.42 -5.15
N PHE A 449 -13.88 -16.65 -4.69
CA PHE A 449 -14.24 -16.50 -3.29
C PHE A 449 -13.73 -17.68 -2.45
N ARG A 450 -13.38 -17.43 -1.19
CA ARG A 450 -12.94 -18.45 -0.21
C ARG A 450 -12.87 -17.88 1.21
N GLU A 451 -12.37 -18.68 2.15
CA GLU A 451 -12.09 -18.24 3.52
C GLU A 451 -11.16 -17.02 3.53
N GLY A 452 -11.54 -15.96 4.25
CA GLY A 452 -10.84 -14.65 4.24
C GLY A 452 -11.12 -13.75 3.02
N ARG A 453 -11.70 -14.29 1.94
CA ARG A 453 -12.18 -13.54 0.75
C ARG A 453 -13.61 -13.95 0.41
N SER A 454 -14.49 -13.78 1.39
CA SER A 454 -15.86 -14.26 1.30
C SER A 454 -16.72 -13.38 0.40
N ARG A 455 -17.74 -13.99 -0.20
CA ARG A 455 -18.72 -13.32 -1.04
C ARG A 455 -19.61 -12.42 -0.20
N LEU A 456 -19.53 -11.10 -0.40
CA LEU A 456 -20.47 -10.16 0.21
C LEU A 456 -21.81 -10.14 -0.55
N PRO A 457 -22.93 -9.78 0.11
CA PRO A 457 -24.21 -9.62 -0.56
C PRO A 457 -24.12 -8.71 -1.79
N GLY A 458 -24.71 -9.14 -2.91
CA GLY A 458 -24.66 -8.41 -4.19
C GLY A 458 -23.37 -8.58 -5.01
N GLN A 459 -22.38 -9.32 -4.51
CA GLN A 459 -21.14 -9.59 -5.23
C GLN A 459 -21.24 -10.89 -6.04
N ASP A 460 -20.71 -10.92 -7.26
CA ASP A 460 -20.68 -12.11 -8.14
C ASP A 460 -19.26 -12.65 -8.36
N VAL A 461 -18.27 -11.75 -8.36
CA VAL A 461 -16.84 -12.06 -8.41
C VAL A 461 -16.05 -11.21 -7.40
N PRO A 462 -14.86 -11.64 -6.96
CA PRO A 462 -14.06 -10.83 -6.06
C PRO A 462 -13.65 -9.48 -6.65
N GLY A 463 -13.39 -8.50 -5.78
CA GLY A 463 -13.06 -7.15 -6.21
C GLY A 463 -11.63 -6.97 -6.73
N LEU A 464 -11.41 -5.94 -7.56
CA LEU A 464 -10.08 -5.56 -8.10
C LEU A 464 -9.10 -5.02 -7.05
N GLY A 465 -9.58 -4.61 -5.88
CA GLY A 465 -8.75 -3.93 -4.87
C GLY A 465 -8.44 -2.45 -5.21
N LEU A 466 -9.21 -1.84 -6.13
CA LEU A 466 -9.02 -0.46 -6.59
C LEU A 466 -10.02 0.56 -5.99
N ALA A 467 -10.70 0.20 -4.91
CA ALA A 467 -11.77 1.03 -4.34
C ALA A 467 -11.27 2.41 -3.88
N ARG A 468 -10.04 2.48 -3.32
CA ARG A 468 -9.43 3.74 -2.89
C ARG A 468 -9.06 4.62 -4.09
N GLU A 469 -8.45 4.03 -5.11
CA GLU A 469 -8.08 4.69 -6.37
C GLU A 469 -9.32 5.25 -7.08
N ALA A 470 -10.39 4.44 -7.21
CA ALA A 470 -11.66 4.87 -7.80
C ALA A 470 -12.28 6.04 -7.01
N THR A 471 -12.28 5.96 -5.68
CA THR A 471 -12.78 7.04 -4.81
C THR A 471 -12.01 8.34 -4.99
N GLU A 472 -10.67 8.27 -4.99
CA GLU A 472 -9.82 9.46 -5.16
C GLU A 472 -9.98 10.08 -6.55
N MET A 473 -10.15 9.26 -7.57
CA MET A 473 -10.43 9.72 -8.92
C MET A 473 -11.78 10.44 -9.02
N LEU A 474 -12.84 9.89 -8.41
CA LEU A 474 -14.14 10.55 -8.33
C LEU A 474 -14.05 11.88 -7.57
N LEU A 475 -13.24 11.96 -6.50
CA LEU A 475 -12.99 13.22 -5.78
C LEU A 475 -12.22 14.24 -6.63
N VAL A 476 -11.28 13.79 -7.46
CA VAL A 476 -10.63 14.65 -8.45
C VAL A 476 -11.66 15.17 -9.47
N MET A 477 -12.54 14.30 -9.97
CA MET A 477 -13.60 14.70 -10.90
C MET A 477 -14.53 15.73 -10.27
N ALA A 478 -15.02 15.47 -9.05
CA ALA A 478 -15.87 16.41 -8.32
C ALA A 478 -15.21 17.79 -8.16
N ARG A 479 -13.91 17.82 -7.80
CA ARG A 479 -13.16 19.08 -7.68
C ARG A 479 -13.07 19.83 -9.01
N ARG A 480 -12.80 19.11 -10.10
CA ARG A 480 -12.66 19.70 -11.43
C ARG A 480 -14.00 20.25 -11.96
N LEU A 481 -15.10 19.61 -11.59
CA LEU A 481 -16.46 20.03 -11.95
C LEU A 481 -17.08 21.03 -10.96
N THR A 482 -16.27 21.55 -10.03
CA THR A 482 -16.66 22.51 -8.97
C THR A 482 -17.87 22.04 -8.15
N LEU A 483 -17.88 20.76 -7.78
CA LEU A 483 -18.90 20.14 -6.95
C LEU A 483 -18.47 20.11 -5.48
N ALA A 484 -19.42 19.99 -4.54
CA ALA A 484 -19.16 19.93 -3.11
C ALA A 484 -18.39 18.65 -2.69
N GLY A 485 -18.55 17.57 -3.45
CA GLY A 485 -17.94 16.29 -3.14
C GLY A 485 -18.45 15.14 -4.00
N VAL A 486 -18.21 13.92 -3.52
CA VAL A 486 -18.76 12.68 -4.07
C VAL A 486 -19.84 12.17 -3.12
N ALA A 487 -20.94 11.68 -3.67
CA ALA A 487 -22.04 11.09 -2.93
C ALA A 487 -22.41 9.74 -3.52
N PHE A 488 -22.90 8.82 -2.70
CA PHE A 488 -23.50 7.57 -3.16
C PHE A 488 -24.46 7.03 -2.10
N ARG A 489 -25.31 6.08 -2.51
CA ARG A 489 -26.26 5.41 -1.60
C ARG A 489 -25.86 3.94 -1.40
N PRO A 490 -25.24 3.56 -0.26
CA PRO A 490 -24.89 2.17 0.01
C PRO A 490 -26.15 1.30 0.17
N MET A 491 -26.39 0.43 -0.81
CA MET A 491 -27.50 -0.53 -0.76
C MET A 491 -27.30 -1.63 0.29
N TRP A 492 -26.07 -1.82 0.77
CA TRP A 492 -25.73 -2.80 1.80
C TRP A 492 -24.88 -2.18 2.90
N PHE A 493 -25.00 -2.72 4.11
CA PHE A 493 -24.21 -2.30 5.28
C PHE A 493 -22.70 -2.32 4.99
N HIS A 494 -22.19 -3.39 4.36
CA HIS A 494 -20.75 -3.52 4.12
C HIS A 494 -20.20 -2.43 3.18
N LEU A 495 -21.00 -1.91 2.24
CA LEU A 495 -20.58 -0.79 1.39
C LEU A 495 -20.39 0.49 2.22
N ALA A 496 -21.33 0.78 3.14
CA ALA A 496 -21.20 1.89 4.08
C ALA A 496 -19.98 1.69 5.00
N ALA A 497 -19.81 0.47 5.53
CA ALA A 497 -18.68 0.11 6.38
C ALA A 497 -17.34 0.31 5.66
N LEU A 498 -17.17 -0.17 4.43
CA LEU A 498 -15.94 -0.01 3.66
C LEU A 498 -15.65 1.46 3.31
N ALA A 499 -16.68 2.27 3.06
CA ALA A 499 -16.55 3.70 2.76
C ALA A 499 -16.36 4.61 3.99
N ARG A 500 -16.54 4.09 5.22
CA ARG A 500 -16.57 4.86 6.47
C ARG A 500 -15.29 5.64 6.79
N SER A 501 -14.18 5.40 6.12
CA SER A 501 -12.96 6.20 6.32
C SER A 501 -13.08 7.60 5.73
N ARG A 502 -13.89 7.74 4.67
CA ARG A 502 -13.96 8.97 3.86
C ARG A 502 -15.37 9.54 3.71
N PHE A 503 -16.39 8.70 3.85
CA PHE A 503 -17.79 9.07 3.71
C PHE A 503 -18.51 9.08 5.06
N ARG A 504 -19.52 9.94 5.17
CA ARG A 504 -20.46 10.03 6.29
C ARG A 504 -21.87 10.11 5.74
N PHE A 505 -22.85 9.55 6.44
CA PHE A 505 -24.25 9.77 6.10
C PHE A 505 -24.58 11.26 6.24
N LEU A 506 -25.36 11.78 5.28
CA LEU A 506 -25.79 13.17 5.28
C LEU A 506 -26.78 13.45 6.42
N ASP A 507 -27.62 12.47 6.75
CA ASP A 507 -28.54 12.50 7.89
C ASP A 507 -27.79 12.16 9.21
N PRO A 508 -27.74 13.08 10.20
CA PRO A 508 -27.10 12.85 11.49
C PRO A 508 -27.63 11.64 12.26
N ALA A 509 -28.94 11.37 12.20
CA ALA A 509 -29.54 10.22 12.88
C ALA A 509 -29.14 8.90 12.18
N ARG A 510 -29.00 8.92 10.85
CA ARG A 510 -28.45 7.77 10.12
C ARG A 510 -27.01 7.51 10.48
N GLN A 511 -26.19 8.57 10.54
CA GLN A 511 -24.80 8.46 10.92
C GLN A 511 -24.64 7.92 12.36
N GLY A 512 -25.43 8.40 13.32
CA GLY A 512 -25.43 7.91 14.70
C GLY A 512 -25.83 6.45 14.84
N ARG A 513 -26.89 6.02 14.15
CA ARG A 513 -27.32 4.60 14.08
C ARG A 513 -26.23 3.70 13.48
N PHE A 514 -25.62 4.12 12.38
CA PHE A 514 -24.52 3.39 11.74
C PHE A 514 -23.30 3.25 12.67
N GLU A 515 -22.93 4.31 13.39
CA GLU A 515 -21.86 4.25 14.39
C GLU A 515 -22.19 3.33 15.56
N ALA A 516 -23.44 3.29 16.00
CA ALA A 516 -23.88 2.35 17.05
C ALA A 516 -23.79 0.90 16.57
N LEU A 517 -24.22 0.62 15.34
CA LEU A 517 -24.13 -0.73 14.75
C LEU A 517 -22.67 -1.18 14.66
N LEU A 518 -21.76 -0.32 14.18
CA LEU A 518 -20.32 -0.60 14.17
C LEU A 518 -19.75 -0.82 15.58
N ARG A 519 -20.19 -0.04 16.57
CA ARG A 519 -19.73 -0.14 17.96
C ARG A 519 -20.13 -1.47 18.58
N ASP A 520 -21.39 -1.85 18.42
CA ASP A 520 -22.02 -2.97 19.11
C ASP A 520 -21.66 -4.31 18.47
N LEU A 521 -21.53 -4.34 17.14
CA LEU A 521 -21.19 -5.57 16.39
C LEU A 521 -19.71 -5.67 16.02
N ARG A 522 -18.84 -4.87 16.64
CA ARG A 522 -17.39 -4.80 16.31
C ARG A 522 -16.63 -6.12 16.42
N GLN A 523 -17.15 -7.07 17.20
CA GLN A 523 -16.52 -8.37 17.45
C GLN A 523 -16.79 -9.37 16.31
N LEU A 524 -17.83 -9.12 15.51
CA LEU A 524 -18.19 -9.98 14.38
C LEU A 524 -17.43 -9.53 13.13
N PRO A 525 -16.95 -10.48 12.29
CA PRO A 525 -16.42 -10.17 10.97
C PRO A 525 -17.42 -9.39 10.11
N LEU A 526 -16.91 -8.50 9.24
CA LEU A 526 -17.75 -7.64 8.39
C LEU A 526 -18.77 -8.43 7.56
N LEU A 527 -18.37 -9.60 7.04
CA LEU A 527 -19.27 -10.49 6.31
C LEU A 527 -20.44 -10.94 7.17
N GLU A 528 -20.16 -11.42 8.38
CA GLU A 528 -21.17 -11.97 9.29
C GLU A 528 -22.17 -10.90 9.71
N VAL A 529 -21.69 -9.69 10.01
CA VAL A 529 -22.56 -8.53 10.26
C VAL A 529 -23.42 -8.24 9.04
N SER A 530 -22.80 -8.17 7.85
CA SER A 530 -23.54 -7.86 6.63
C SER A 530 -24.61 -8.91 6.35
N GLN A 531 -24.29 -10.20 6.46
CA GLN A 531 -25.22 -11.29 6.23
C GLN A 531 -26.37 -11.28 7.25
N SER A 532 -26.04 -11.09 8.53
CA SER A 532 -27.04 -11.02 9.60
C SER A 532 -28.01 -9.85 9.43
N VAL A 533 -27.55 -8.72 8.90
CA VAL A 533 -28.44 -7.59 8.57
C VAL A 533 -29.37 -7.94 7.40
N VAL A 534 -28.89 -8.69 6.40
CA VAL A 534 -29.72 -9.14 5.27
C VAL A 534 -30.76 -10.16 5.72
N ASP A 535 -30.36 -11.10 6.57
CA ASP A 535 -31.21 -12.19 7.05
C ASP A 535 -32.18 -11.75 8.16
N GLY A 536 -32.10 -10.49 8.61
CA GLY A 536 -32.96 -9.94 9.66
C GLY A 536 -32.62 -10.42 11.08
N HIS A 537 -31.41 -10.92 11.30
CA HIS A 537 -30.92 -11.40 12.60
C HIS A 537 -30.35 -10.29 13.51
N VAL A 538 -30.30 -9.06 13.01
CA VAL A 538 -29.86 -7.89 13.79
C VAL A 538 -31.08 -7.20 14.37
N LEU A 539 -31.02 -6.89 15.66
CA LEU A 539 -32.06 -6.15 16.36
C LEU A 539 -31.55 -4.75 16.72
N LEU A 540 -32.41 -3.75 16.59
CA LEU A 540 -32.21 -2.39 17.10
C LEU A 540 -33.15 -2.19 18.29
N ASN A 541 -32.59 -2.00 19.49
CA ASN A 541 -33.35 -1.82 20.73
C ASN A 541 -34.39 -2.95 20.96
N GLY A 542 -34.01 -4.19 20.62
CA GLY A 542 -34.87 -5.38 20.76
C GLY A 542 -35.91 -5.57 19.65
N GLN A 543 -35.93 -4.73 18.62
CA GLN A 543 -36.82 -4.87 17.46
C GLN A 543 -36.03 -5.27 16.21
N PRO A 544 -36.59 -6.08 15.29
CA PRO A 544 -35.93 -6.43 14.03
C PRO A 544 -35.45 -5.19 13.27
N TYR A 545 -34.20 -5.21 12.84
CA TYR A 545 -33.59 -4.13 12.07
C TYR A 545 -33.37 -4.54 10.62
N ALA A 546 -33.85 -3.70 9.69
CA ALA A 546 -33.54 -3.80 8.27
C ALA A 546 -32.56 -2.70 7.87
N TRP A 547 -31.64 -3.00 6.94
CA TRP A 547 -30.75 -1.98 6.39
C TRP A 547 -31.54 -0.93 5.62
N GLU A 548 -31.39 0.33 6.04
CA GLU A 548 -32.05 1.46 5.41
C GLU A 548 -31.02 2.29 4.64
N ALA A 549 -30.99 2.10 3.32
CA ALA A 549 -30.05 2.80 2.43
C ALA A 549 -30.33 4.32 2.42
N SER A 550 -29.29 5.11 2.66
CA SER A 550 -29.37 6.58 2.70
C SER A 550 -28.09 7.18 2.11
N ASP A 551 -28.15 8.43 1.65
CA ASP A 551 -27.01 9.06 0.98
C ASP A 551 -25.84 9.27 1.95
N MET A 552 -24.67 8.80 1.54
CA MET A 552 -23.39 9.11 2.16
C MET A 552 -22.60 10.06 1.27
N VAL A 553 -21.93 11.03 1.89
CA VAL A 553 -21.15 12.05 1.19
C VAL A 553 -19.71 12.09 1.68
N SER A 554 -18.80 12.34 0.75
CA SER A 554 -17.40 12.69 0.99
C SER A 554 -17.18 14.09 0.42
N ARG A 555 -17.16 15.09 1.32
CA ARG A 555 -16.92 16.47 0.95
C ARG A 555 -15.45 16.70 0.59
N LEU A 556 -15.22 17.60 -0.37
CA LEU A 556 -13.88 18.08 -0.71
C LEU A 556 -13.30 18.92 0.43
N GLU A 557 -14.13 19.81 0.98
CA GLU A 557 -13.86 20.59 2.18
C GLU A 557 -14.59 19.94 3.37
N PRO A 558 -13.88 19.43 4.39
CA PRO A 558 -14.53 18.80 5.54
C PRO A 558 -15.42 19.79 6.28
N GLU A 559 -16.64 19.38 6.58
CA GLU A 559 -17.57 20.12 7.43
C GLU A 559 -17.80 19.35 8.73
N ALA A 560 -17.90 20.07 9.85
CA ALA A 560 -18.35 19.47 11.09
C ALA A 560 -19.85 19.23 10.95
N GLY A 561 -20.26 17.97 10.73
CA GLY A 561 -21.67 17.59 10.83
C GLY A 561 -22.21 17.85 12.23
N ASP A 562 -23.51 17.60 12.46
CA ASP A 562 -24.12 17.74 13.79
C ASP A 562 -23.63 16.65 14.75
N VAL A 563 -22.44 16.87 15.32
CA VAL A 563 -21.72 15.92 16.17
C VAL A 563 -22.56 15.55 17.40
N GLU A 564 -23.31 16.51 17.94
CA GLU A 564 -24.16 16.26 19.10
C GLU A 564 -25.35 15.38 18.73
N ALA A 565 -26.04 15.63 17.62
CA ALA A 565 -27.13 14.77 17.17
C ALA A 565 -26.65 13.35 16.86
N ILE A 566 -25.49 13.21 16.20
CA ILE A 566 -24.87 11.91 15.92
C ILE A 566 -24.58 11.18 17.23
N ALA A 567 -23.95 11.84 18.21
CA ALA A 567 -23.60 11.25 19.49
C ALA A 567 -24.85 10.83 20.28
N ARG A 568 -25.87 11.71 20.37
CA ARG A 568 -27.15 11.41 21.03
C ARG A 568 -27.82 10.18 20.42
N GLU A 569 -27.88 10.11 19.09
CA GLU A 569 -28.50 8.97 18.41
C GLU A 569 -27.70 7.69 18.62
N ARG A 570 -26.37 7.76 18.51
CA ARG A 570 -25.48 6.62 18.76
C ARG A 570 -25.66 6.06 20.17
N GLU A 571 -25.88 6.93 21.16
CA GLU A 571 -26.11 6.54 22.54
C GLU A 571 -27.52 5.99 22.78
N ARG A 572 -28.51 6.46 22.03
CA ARG A 572 -29.89 5.96 22.06
C ARG A 572 -30.03 4.55 21.45
N CYS A 573 -29.18 4.22 20.48
CA CYS A 573 -29.25 2.93 19.78
C CYS A 573 -28.39 1.86 20.47
N ARG A 574 -28.95 0.65 20.59
CA ARG A 574 -28.27 -0.58 20.97
C ARG A 574 -28.60 -1.65 19.93
N PHE A 575 -27.57 -2.13 19.26
CA PHE A 575 -27.70 -3.25 18.35
C PHE A 575 -27.33 -4.56 19.05
N THR A 576 -28.14 -5.58 18.85
CA THR A 576 -27.85 -6.95 19.27
C THR A 576 -27.98 -7.87 18.07
N TRP A 577 -27.37 -9.03 18.18
CA TRP A 577 -27.42 -10.06 17.15
C TRP A 577 -27.87 -11.37 17.78
N GLU A 578 -28.81 -12.05 17.12
CA GLU A 578 -29.26 -13.38 17.51
C GLU A 578 -28.69 -14.40 16.51
N PRO A 579 -27.79 -15.30 16.92
CA PRO A 579 -27.39 -16.40 16.05
C PRO A 579 -28.62 -17.23 15.72
N THR A 580 -28.80 -17.59 14.45
CA THR A 580 -29.83 -18.55 14.05
C THR A 580 -29.67 -19.81 14.89
N ARG A 581 -30.74 -20.28 15.54
CA ARG A 581 -30.88 -21.71 15.83
C ARG A 581 -30.77 -22.40 14.48
N LEU A 582 -29.63 -23.03 14.19
CA LEU A 582 -29.55 -23.99 13.09
C LEU A 582 -30.77 -24.89 13.22
N ALA A 583 -31.59 -24.94 12.17
CA ALA A 583 -32.70 -25.86 12.10
C ALA A 583 -32.13 -27.28 12.19
N THR A 584 -32.08 -27.83 13.41
CA THR A 584 -32.08 -29.26 13.65
C THR A 584 -33.45 -29.75 13.19
N GLY A 585 -33.54 -30.21 11.95
CA GLY A 585 -34.77 -30.71 11.35
C GLY A 585 -34.46 -31.76 10.31
N ALA A 586 -34.30 -33.00 10.80
CA ALA A 586 -34.44 -34.33 10.17
C ALA A 586 -33.85 -34.56 8.77
#